data_AF-A0A2G9V5Q5-F1
#
_entry.id   AF-A0A2G9V5Q5-F1
#
_cell.length_a   1.000
_cell.length_b   1.000
_cell.length_c   1.000
_cell.angle_alpha   90.00
_cell.angle_beta   90.00
_cell.angle_gamma   90.00
#
_symmetry.space_group_name_H-M   'P 1'
#
loop_
_entity.id
_entity.type
_entity.pdbx_description
1 polymer ?
#
loop_
_entity_poly.entity_id
_entity_poly.type
_entity_poly.pdbx_seq_one_letter_code
_entity_poly.pdbx_strand_id
1 'polypeptide(L)'
;MESVEWSEVVYSPLRSVFSFCASEDFVFLLPADDPQLILIDVKRLSSKTSLSIPKAIHITVDREGNLYYCDGTSIVQLEKYCLDYDKPWEIDFRCSGRISDGNYAQCCFK
;
A
#
# COMPACT_ATOMS: atom_id res chain seq x y z
N MET A 1 -11.18 -3.10 -23.40
CA MET A 1 -11.05 -4.28 -22.53
C MET A 1 -9.80 -4.04 -21.73
N GLU A 2 -9.95 -3.44 -20.54
CA GLU A 2 -8.82 -2.94 -19.77
C GLU A 2 -8.41 -3.97 -18.71
N SER A 3 -7.11 -4.28 -18.70
CA SER A 3 -6.49 -5.22 -17.79
C SER A 3 -6.54 -4.65 -16.37
N VAL A 4 -7.19 -5.38 -15.46
CA VAL A 4 -7.21 -5.08 -14.03
C VAL A 4 -5.91 -5.64 -13.46
N GLU A 5 -5.03 -4.76 -12.96
CA GLU A 5 -3.86 -5.18 -12.19
C GLU A 5 -4.35 -5.79 -10.87
N TRP A 6 -3.89 -7.01 -10.61
CA TRP A 6 -4.43 -7.89 -9.59
C TRP A 6 -4.00 -7.40 -8.19
N SER A 7 -4.93 -6.82 -7.44
CA SER A 7 -4.84 -6.79 -5.97
C SER A 7 -5.32 -8.15 -5.44
N GLU A 8 -4.41 -9.11 -5.32
CA GLU A 8 -4.76 -10.39 -4.70
C GLU A 8 -4.85 -10.22 -3.17
N VAL A 9 -6.06 -10.27 -2.62
CA VAL A 9 -6.25 -10.46 -1.17
C VAL A 9 -5.88 -11.88 -0.82
N VAL A 10 -4.59 -12.13 -0.56
CA VAL A 10 -4.10 -13.45 -0.14
C VAL A 10 -4.20 -13.55 1.38
N TYR A 11 -5.29 -14.14 1.86
CA TYR A 11 -5.36 -14.56 3.25
C TYR A 11 -4.54 -15.84 3.42
N SER A 12 -3.32 -15.73 3.96
CA SER A 12 -2.50 -16.89 4.33
C SER A 12 -2.39 -17.00 5.84
N PRO A 13 -3.08 -17.97 6.47
CA PRO A 13 -2.92 -18.28 7.90
C PRO A 13 -1.49 -18.64 8.31
N LEU A 14 -0.63 -18.95 7.34
CA LEU A 14 0.76 -19.36 7.55
C LEU A 14 1.78 -18.20 7.49
N ARG A 15 1.37 -17.00 7.07
CA ARG A 15 2.32 -15.87 6.85
C ARG A 15 1.93 -14.53 7.47
N SER A 16 0.81 -14.42 8.20
CA SER A 16 0.39 -13.16 8.85
C SER A 16 0.42 -11.92 7.93
N VAL A 17 0.12 -12.08 6.63
CA VAL A 17 -0.05 -10.96 5.69
C VAL A 17 -1.53 -10.77 5.43
N PHE A 18 -2.03 -9.55 5.67
CA PHE A 18 -3.44 -9.20 5.51
C PHE A 18 -3.77 -8.77 4.09
N SER A 19 -2.88 -7.99 3.49
CA SER A 19 -3.05 -7.41 2.14
C SER A 19 -1.67 -7.06 1.58
N PHE A 20 -1.51 -7.19 0.26
CA PHE A 20 -0.35 -6.64 -0.42
C PHE A 20 -0.76 -6.07 -1.78
N CYS A 21 0.06 -5.16 -2.28
CA CYS A 21 0.02 -4.72 -3.66
C CYS A 21 1.45 -4.52 -4.16
N ALA A 22 1.63 -4.48 -5.48
CA ALA A 22 2.93 -4.29 -6.08
C ALA A 22 2.84 -3.22 -7.17
N SER A 23 3.90 -2.44 -7.28
CA SER A 23 4.21 -1.64 -8.46
C SER A 23 5.42 -2.26 -9.18
N GLU A 24 5.91 -1.60 -10.23
CA GLU A 24 7.09 -2.05 -10.97
C GLU A 24 8.35 -2.19 -10.08
N ASP A 25 8.49 -1.29 -9.11
CA ASP A 25 9.71 -1.16 -8.31
C ASP A 25 9.55 -1.65 -6.87
N PHE A 26 8.33 -1.65 -6.35
CA PHE A 26 8.07 -1.88 -4.94
C PHE A 26 6.95 -2.90 -4.71
N VAL A 27 7.13 -3.72 -3.68
CA VAL A 27 6.04 -4.50 -3.09
C VAL A 27 5.69 -3.88 -1.74
N PHE A 28 4.40 -3.63 -1.54
CA PHE A 28 3.85 -3.09 -0.31
C PHE A 28 3.13 -4.21 0.43
N LEU A 29 3.51 -4.45 1.69
CA LEU A 29 2.87 -5.44 2.54
C LEU A 29 2.18 -4.76 3.71
N LEU A 30 0.95 -5.16 3.96
CA LEU A 30 0.21 -4.89 5.18
C LEU A 30 0.12 -6.19 5.99
N PRO A 31 0.90 -6.32 7.08
CA PRO A 31 0.81 -7.46 7.97
C PRO A 31 -0.54 -7.53 8.68
N ALA A 32 -0.94 -8.73 9.10
CA ALA A 32 -2.19 -8.96 9.85
C ALA A 32 -2.09 -8.57 11.32
N ASP A 33 -0.89 -8.72 11.90
CA ASP A 33 -0.65 -8.56 13.34
C ASP A 33 0.19 -7.32 13.65
N ASP A 34 0.68 -6.62 12.62
CA ASP A 34 1.53 -5.42 12.75
C ASP A 34 0.93 -4.28 11.90
N PRO A 35 0.62 -3.12 12.51
CA PRO A 35 0.10 -1.98 11.78
C PRO A 35 1.11 -1.28 10.87
N GLN A 36 2.39 -1.68 10.89
CA GLN A 36 3.44 -1.07 10.07
C GLN A 36 3.33 -1.51 8.61
N LEU A 37 3.25 -0.52 7.71
CA LEU A 37 3.42 -0.76 6.28
C LEU A 37 4.87 -1.17 6.01
N ILE A 38 5.06 -2.29 5.30
CA ILE A 38 6.39 -2.76 4.89
C ILE A 38 6.55 -2.48 3.40
N LEU A 39 7.67 -1.84 3.05
CA LEU A 39 8.09 -1.60 1.68
C LEU A 39 9.22 -2.56 1.36
N ILE A 40 9.12 -3.22 0.22
CA ILE A 40 10.18 -4.05 -0.35
C ILE A 40 10.62 -3.41 -1.66
N ASP A 41 11.86 -2.98 -1.74
CA ASP A 41 12.49 -2.53 -2.98
C ASP A 41 12.99 -3.76 -3.75
N VAL A 42 12.32 -4.06 -4.86
CA VAL A 42 12.60 -5.26 -5.66
C VAL A 42 13.95 -5.16 -6.35
N LYS A 43 14.34 -3.97 -6.81
CA LYS A 43 15.60 -3.73 -7.52
C LYS A 43 16.80 -3.84 -6.59
N ARG A 44 16.65 -3.43 -5.34
CA ARG A 44 17.73 -3.43 -4.33
C ARG A 44 17.73 -4.64 -3.43
N LEU A 45 16.69 -5.48 -3.50
CA LEU A 45 16.50 -6.66 -2.65
C LEU A 45 16.55 -6.28 -1.16
N SER A 46 15.96 -5.15 -0.81
CA SER A 46 15.91 -4.63 0.55
C SER A 46 14.48 -4.39 0.99
N SER A 47 14.24 -4.41 2.30
CA SER A 47 12.95 -4.08 2.89
C SER A 47 13.10 -3.12 4.05
N LYS A 48 12.05 -2.34 4.31
CA LYS A 48 11.95 -1.46 5.47
C LYS A 48 10.51 -1.29 5.92
N THR A 49 10.33 -1.00 7.20
CA THR A 49 9.07 -0.51 7.75
C THR A 49 8.92 0.99 7.45
N SER A 50 7.69 1.42 7.20
CA SER A 50 7.32 2.80 6.86
C SER A 50 6.26 3.30 7.85
N LEU A 51 5.16 3.85 7.36
CA LEU A 51 4.08 4.43 8.14
C LEU A 51 3.28 3.37 8.91
N SER A 52 2.93 3.67 10.15
CA SER A 52 1.96 2.89 10.92
C SER A 52 0.52 3.25 10.50
N ILE A 53 -0.23 2.27 9.99
CA ILE A 53 -1.62 2.37 9.54
C ILE A 53 -2.52 1.37 10.27
N PRO A 54 -2.76 1.53 11.58
CA PRO A 54 -3.33 0.50 12.45
C PRO A 54 -4.77 0.08 12.20
N LYS A 55 -5.50 0.80 11.34
CA LYS A 55 -6.87 0.44 10.95
C LYS A 55 -6.97 -0.02 9.51
N ALA A 56 -5.85 -0.06 8.78
CA ALA A 56 -5.87 -0.47 7.39
C ALA A 56 -6.30 -1.94 7.31
N ILE A 57 -7.27 -2.19 6.43
CA ILE A 57 -7.74 -3.53 6.08
C ILE A 57 -7.44 -3.85 4.61
N HIS A 58 -6.96 -2.88 3.84
CA HIS A 58 -6.55 -3.12 2.48
C HIS A 58 -5.57 -2.04 2.03
N ILE A 59 -4.62 -2.41 1.17
CA ILE A 59 -3.75 -1.50 0.45
C ILE A 59 -3.78 -1.77 -1.05
N THR A 60 -3.80 -0.72 -1.86
CA THR A 60 -3.78 -0.82 -3.32
C THR A 60 -2.95 0.30 -3.91
N VAL A 61 -2.38 0.06 -5.08
CA VAL A 61 -1.73 1.09 -5.90
C VAL A 61 -2.58 1.35 -7.14
N ASP A 62 -2.61 2.59 -7.63
CA ASP A 62 -3.20 2.91 -8.92
C ASP A 62 -2.17 2.84 -10.06
N ARG A 63 -2.62 3.08 -11.30
CA ARG A 63 -1.76 3.09 -12.49
C ARG A 63 -0.71 4.21 -12.49
N GLU A 64 -0.91 5.25 -11.71
CA GLU A 64 0.03 6.37 -11.56
C GLU A 64 1.07 6.09 -10.47
N GLY A 65 0.97 4.96 -9.76
CA GLY A 65 1.85 4.59 -8.67
C GLY A 65 1.47 5.21 -7.33
N ASN A 66 0.29 5.80 -7.21
CA ASN A 66 -0.22 6.34 -5.95
C ASN A 66 -0.71 5.20 -5.06
N LEU A 67 -0.29 5.22 -3.80
CA LEU A 67 -0.65 4.20 -2.82
C LEU A 67 -1.85 4.65 -1.99
N TYR A 68 -2.79 3.74 -1.76
CA TYR A 68 -3.99 3.97 -0.99
C TYR A 68 -4.16 2.87 0.06
N TYR A 69 -4.76 3.23 1.19
CA TYR A 69 -5.29 2.24 2.11
C TYR A 69 -6.77 2.50 2.40
N CYS A 70 -7.49 1.43 2.75
CA CYS A 70 -8.85 1.49 3.24
C CYS A 70 -8.89 1.01 4.69
N ASP A 71 -9.62 1.73 5.55
CA ASP A 71 -9.82 1.36 6.96
C ASP A 71 -11.22 0.78 7.26
N GLY A 72 -11.98 0.45 6.20
CA GLY A 72 -13.35 0.00 6.27
C GLY A 72 -14.39 1.11 6.36
N THR A 73 -13.98 2.37 6.52
CA THR A 73 -14.89 3.54 6.53
C THR A 73 -14.49 4.62 5.53
N SER A 74 -13.22 4.63 5.17
CA SER A 74 -12.60 5.65 4.36
C SER A 74 -11.52 5.07 3.47
N ILE A 75 -11.26 5.79 2.39
CA ILE A 75 -10.10 5.56 1.55
C ILE A 75 -9.17 6.76 1.72
N VAL A 76 -7.92 6.46 2.06
CA VAL A 76 -6.91 7.45 2.38
C VAL A 76 -5.76 7.27 1.40
N GLN A 77 -5.38 8.38 0.77
CA GLN A 77 -4.22 8.41 -0.11
C GLN A 77 -2.95 8.60 0.72
N LEU A 78 -1.91 7.84 0.36
CA LEU A 78 -0.58 7.97 0.91
C LEU A 78 0.28 8.74 -0.10
N GLU A 79 0.90 9.81 0.38
CA GLU A 79 1.85 10.60 -0.38
C GLU A 79 3.26 10.06 -0.16
N LYS A 80 3.94 9.82 -1.27
CA LYS A 80 5.35 9.43 -1.29
C LYS A 80 6.21 10.67 -1.06
N TYR A 81 7.15 10.59 -0.13
CA TYR A 81 8.19 11.60 0.03
C TYR A 81 9.57 10.94 0.11
N CYS A 82 10.60 11.71 -0.27
CA CYS A 82 11.99 11.26 -0.18
C CYS A 82 12.64 11.99 0.99
N LEU A 83 13.26 11.23 1.90
CA LEU A 83 13.95 11.80 3.06
C LEU A 83 15.32 12.38 2.68
N ASP A 84 15.95 11.80 1.67
CA ASP A 84 17.31 12.15 1.24
C ASP A 84 17.32 12.31 -0.29
N TYR A 85 17.60 13.52 -0.76
CA TYR A 85 17.66 13.82 -2.20
C TYR A 85 18.84 13.12 -2.89
N ASP A 86 19.90 12.79 -2.15
CA ASP A 86 21.05 12.04 -2.66
C ASP A 86 20.75 10.53 -2.76
N LYS A 87 19.64 10.08 -2.16
CA LYS A 87 19.15 8.71 -2.21
C LYS A 87 17.67 8.68 -2.58
N PRO A 88 17.32 8.98 -3.86
CA PRO A 88 15.93 9.04 -4.34
C PRO A 88 15.13 7.74 -4.17
N TRP A 89 15.80 6.64 -3.85
CA TRP A 89 15.21 5.33 -3.55
C TRP A 89 14.82 5.15 -2.08
N GLU A 90 15.28 5.99 -1.16
CA GLU A 90 14.85 5.99 0.24
C GLU A 90 13.49 6.70 0.37
N ILE A 91 12.47 6.02 -0.15
CA ILE A 91 11.10 6.54 -0.22
C ILE A 91 10.34 6.21 1.05
N ASP A 92 9.51 7.13 1.52
CA ASP A 92 8.66 6.90 2.67
C ASP A 92 7.27 7.49 2.42
N PHE A 93 6.31 7.17 3.27
CA PHE A 93 4.91 7.52 3.05
C PHE A 93 4.34 8.31 4.22
N ARG A 94 3.49 9.28 3.88
CA ARG A 94 2.65 10.00 4.85
C ARG A 94 1.21 10.00 4.36
N CYS A 95 0.27 10.15 5.29
CA CYS A 95 -1.13 10.36 4.91
C CYS A 95 -1.27 11.71 4.19
N SER A 96 -1.71 11.69 2.93
CA SER A 96 -2.01 12.90 2.15
C SER A 96 -3.38 13.47 2.48
N GLY A 97 -4.33 12.61 2.83
CA GLY A 97 -5.70 12.98 3.13
C GLY A 97 -6.71 11.89 2.80
N ARG A 98 -7.92 12.04 3.33
CA ARG A 98 -9.07 11.21 2.99
C ARG A 98 -9.60 11.62 1.64
N ILE A 99 -9.64 10.69 0.69
CA ILE A 99 -10.11 10.96 -0.68
C ILE A 99 -11.55 10.52 -0.90
N SER A 100 -12.07 9.62 -0.05
CA SER A 100 -13.45 9.15 -0.16
C SER A 100 -14.03 8.66 1.17
N ASP A 101 -15.34 8.83 1.29
CA ASP A 101 -16.19 8.25 2.30
C ASP A 101 -16.87 7.03 1.65
N GLY A 102 -16.44 5.81 1.99
CA GLY A 102 -16.98 4.62 1.33
C GLY A 102 -16.26 3.32 1.68
N ASN A 103 -17.01 2.22 1.52
CA ASN A 103 -16.48 0.85 1.63
C ASN A 103 -15.64 0.52 0.39
N TYR A 104 -14.51 -0.17 0.61
CA TYR A 104 -13.53 -0.64 -0.39
C TYR A 104 -14.14 -1.14 -1.73
N ALA A 105 -15.31 -1.79 -1.67
CA ALA A 105 -16.05 -2.25 -2.84
C ALA A 105 -16.33 -1.17 -3.91
N GLN A 106 -16.39 0.12 -3.59
CA GLN A 106 -16.66 1.16 -4.60
C GLN A 106 -15.44 1.56 -5.46
N CYS A 107 -14.21 1.30 -5.01
CA CYS A 107 -13.00 1.70 -5.74
C CYS A 107 -12.43 0.58 -6.63
N CYS A 108 -12.72 -0.68 -6.35
CA CYS A 108 -12.24 -1.81 -7.16
C CYS A 108 -13.01 -2.02 -8.48
N PHE A 109 -14.17 -1.37 -8.64
CA PHE A 109 -15.09 -1.61 -9.75
C PHE A 109 -15.35 -0.36 -10.62
N LYS A 110 -14.50 0.66 -10.56
CA LYS A 110 -14.57 1.81 -11.47
C LYS A 110 -13.40 1.87 -12.43
#